data_AF-A0A835T6P4-F1
#
_entry.id   AF-A0A835T6P4-F1
#
_cell.length_a   1.000
_cell.length_b   1.000
_cell.length_c   1.000
_cell.angle_alpha   90.00
_cell.angle_beta   90.00
_cell.angle_gamma   90.00
#
_symmetry.space_group_name_H-M   'P 1'
#
loop_
_entity.id
_entity.type
_entity.pdbx_description
1 polymer ?
#
loop_
_entity_poly.entity_id
_entity_poly.type
_entity_poly.pdbx_seq_one_letter_code
_entity_poly.pdbx_strand_id
1 'polypeptide(L)'
;MSPTAQRRVLLAAVCGLASCLLLLVLTLPAQRRGAAGAAGGAGGSSSDNAPFFSRVADCSQQLLQQRDWTPAELQAVAARLLTTDARTAAAQAPDGGKAAASGAGGSGSSSGSGSGSSSGSSSSSSYLHLDRLGYDMEAQLRQQVFCEEAFPLMELEAAAAAEGGGGGGFASGGGVAARRLRPGVTMYVYAGDDEVSRTIRDGAGWENELLTEVLWALRQPLPPHALASQRQQEQQKQQQEQQREQQHRRSAAAAAAAAAAAASDGAASLFVAVPTVAQPPAAAATNAGLSAAATAVPPLFVDVGANVGWFSVNVAAEGFAVAAFEGMASNVALVRASVCASGGSSSSSGSSSSSENSTAAAPAPGLGGRLRLYAFGLGSRDTSCFLFSDINNRGDGITMCDVADEAAALAKVPRGYALRGRLPIRRMDDVLLQRQRQQQEGALGDLSRGPAALPSEVKVLKVDVEGYEPHVLGGLGTLRVWYIATEFNPVLLSGVNSGYRPVQLLEDLLERRYRLSTAGFRGPWLSPEEVKRLAADASARKAPLSIYAAHWDLFPRAPHQLAEQAPQPAPTPAAAAAATTPSGPKR
;
A
#
# COMPACT_ATOMS: atom_id res chain seq x y z
N MET A 1 33.69 24.38 -6.44
CA MET A 1 32.65 25.35 -6.02
C MET A 1 32.57 25.33 -4.50
N SER A 2 32.39 26.47 -3.84
CA SER A 2 32.16 26.48 -2.39
C SER A 2 30.81 25.82 -2.05
N PRO A 3 30.62 25.26 -0.84
CA PRO A 3 29.34 24.68 -0.41
C PRO A 3 28.16 25.66 -0.56
N THR A 4 28.43 26.96 -0.38
CA THR A 4 27.49 28.06 -0.57
C THR A 4 27.09 28.26 -2.04
N ALA A 5 28.03 28.09 -2.97
CA ALA A 5 27.76 28.16 -4.41
C ALA A 5 26.97 26.93 -4.89
N GLN A 6 27.24 25.73 -4.34
CA GLN A 6 26.45 24.53 -4.60
C GLN A 6 25.01 24.66 -4.09
N ARG A 7 24.80 25.20 -2.89
CA ARG A 7 23.45 25.51 -2.36
C ARG A 7 22.69 26.49 -3.25
N ARG A 8 23.34 27.54 -3.75
CA ARG A 8 22.69 28.54 -4.63
C ARG A 8 22.29 27.97 -5.99
N VAL A 9 23.12 27.11 -6.57
CA VAL A 9 22.81 26.44 -7.85
C VAL A 9 21.70 25.42 -7.68
N LEU A 10 21.67 24.68 -6.57
CA LEU A 10 20.59 23.74 -6.26
C LEU A 10 19.25 24.45 -6.01
N LEU A 11 19.28 25.57 -5.26
CA LEU A 11 18.10 26.39 -5.01
C LEU A 11 17.55 27.01 -6.30
N ALA A 12 18.42 27.49 -7.19
CA ALA A 12 18.02 28.00 -8.49
C ALA A 12 17.40 26.91 -9.39
N ALA A 13 17.90 25.67 -9.34
CA ALA A 13 17.34 24.54 -10.09
C ALA A 13 15.95 24.12 -9.57
N VAL A 14 15.75 24.12 -8.25
CA VAL A 14 14.46 23.82 -7.61
C VAL A 14 13.43 24.93 -7.89
N CYS A 15 13.83 26.20 -7.81
CA CYS A 15 12.96 27.33 -8.18
C CYS A 15 12.62 27.34 -9.70
N GLY A 16 13.55 26.88 -10.54
CA GLY A 16 13.32 26.69 -11.97
C GLY A 16 12.27 25.60 -12.26
N LEU A 17 12.36 24.46 -11.57
CA LEU A 17 11.37 23.37 -11.67
C LEU A 17 9.97 23.81 -11.21
N ALA A 18 9.87 24.58 -10.12
CA ALA A 18 8.60 25.14 -9.65
C ALA A 18 8.01 26.15 -10.66
N SER A 19 8.85 26.95 -11.32
CA SER A 19 8.42 27.90 -12.36
C SER A 19 7.95 27.20 -13.64
N CYS A 20 8.57 26.08 -14.02
CA CYS A 20 8.09 25.21 -15.11
C CYS A 20 6.74 24.55 -14.77
N LEU A 21 6.52 24.16 -13.50
CA LEU A 21 5.23 23.66 -13.01
C LEU A 21 4.12 24.72 -13.18
N LEU A 22 4.44 25.99 -12.90
CA LEU A 22 3.53 27.13 -12.99
C LEU A 22 3.11 27.43 -14.45
N LEU A 23 4.05 27.34 -15.40
CA LEU A 23 3.80 27.57 -16.83
C LEU A 23 2.97 26.46 -17.49
N LEU A 24 3.06 25.21 -16.98
CA LEU A 24 2.32 24.07 -17.49
C LEU A 24 0.82 24.14 -17.14
N VAL A 25 0.48 24.69 -15.96
CA VAL A 25 -0.91 24.88 -15.51
C VAL A 25 -1.62 26.01 -16.27
N LEU A 26 -0.85 26.97 -16.81
CA LEU A 26 -1.38 28.17 -17.48
C LEU A 26 -1.70 28.00 -18.98
N THR A 27 -1.46 26.84 -19.60
CA THR A 27 -1.59 26.66 -21.07
C THR A 27 -2.66 25.66 -21.54
N LEU A 28 -3.64 25.30 -20.70
CA LEU A 28 -4.82 24.53 -21.13
C LEU A 28 -5.76 25.40 -22.02
N PRO A 29 -6.07 25.00 -23.27
CA PRO A 29 -6.95 25.78 -24.12
C PRO A 29 -8.43 25.52 -23.79
N ALA A 30 -9.14 26.60 -23.44
CA ALA A 30 -10.60 26.64 -23.40
C ALA A 30 -11.16 26.85 -24.83
N GLN A 31 -11.70 25.81 -25.46
CA GLN A 31 -12.61 25.85 -26.64
C GLN A 31 -13.24 24.45 -26.81
N ARG A 32 -14.54 24.19 -26.99
CA ARG A 32 -15.69 24.94 -27.55
C ARG A 32 -17.01 24.55 -26.82
N ARG A 33 -17.83 25.53 -26.46
CA ARG A 33 -19.31 25.40 -26.48
C ARG A 33 -19.83 26.39 -27.53
N GLY A 34 -20.48 25.88 -28.56
CA GLY A 34 -21.17 26.66 -29.58
C GLY A 34 -22.64 26.87 -29.23
N ALA A 35 -23.01 28.15 -29.11
CA ALA A 35 -24.25 28.83 -29.47
C ALA A 35 -25.63 28.19 -29.17
N ALA A 36 -26.38 28.83 -28.25
CA ALA A 36 -27.67 29.47 -28.56
C ALA A 36 -28.14 30.39 -27.41
N GLY A 37 -28.59 31.61 -27.75
CA GLY A 37 -29.61 32.35 -26.99
C GLY A 37 -29.13 33.41 -25.99
N ALA A 38 -29.33 34.68 -26.35
CA ALA A 38 -28.99 35.87 -25.57
C ALA A 38 -30.10 36.28 -24.58
N ALA A 39 -29.72 36.76 -23.39
CA ALA A 39 -30.34 37.86 -22.65
C ALA A 39 -29.38 38.32 -21.52
N GLY A 40 -29.20 39.62 -21.37
CA GLY A 40 -28.09 40.24 -20.63
C GLY A 40 -28.27 40.39 -19.13
N GLY A 41 -27.16 40.74 -18.45
CA GLY A 41 -27.11 41.08 -17.03
C GLY A 41 -25.70 41.48 -16.62
N ALA A 42 -25.58 42.54 -15.81
CA ALA A 42 -24.41 43.38 -15.62
C ALA A 42 -23.24 42.78 -14.80
N GLY A 43 -22.03 43.11 -15.27
CA GLY A 43 -20.86 43.62 -14.54
C GLY A 43 -20.66 43.31 -13.05
N GLY A 44 -19.63 42.51 -12.75
CA GLY A 44 -18.93 42.49 -11.48
C GLY A 44 -17.54 41.86 -11.65
N SER A 45 -16.47 42.66 -11.55
CA SER A 45 -15.09 42.16 -11.58
C SER A 45 -14.66 41.75 -10.17
N SER A 46 -14.35 40.48 -9.94
CA SER A 46 -13.61 40.04 -8.76
C SER A 46 -12.18 39.66 -9.14
N SER A 47 -11.24 40.49 -8.72
CA SER A 47 -9.81 40.21 -8.70
C SER A 47 -9.46 39.57 -7.35
N ASP A 48 -9.76 38.29 -7.16
CA ASP A 48 -9.48 37.55 -5.91
C ASP A 48 -8.82 36.18 -6.14
N ASN A 49 -7.82 36.13 -7.02
CA ASN A 49 -6.93 34.95 -7.16
C ASN A 49 -5.57 35.10 -6.45
N ALA A 50 -5.35 36.19 -5.71
CA ALA A 50 -4.13 36.42 -4.93
C ALA A 50 -3.84 35.38 -3.80
N PRO A 51 -4.82 34.77 -3.10
CA PRO A 51 -4.51 33.84 -2.01
C PRO A 51 -4.11 32.42 -2.48
N PHE A 52 -4.35 32.07 -3.74
CA PHE A 52 -3.98 30.78 -4.31
C PHE A 52 -2.47 30.64 -4.53
N PHE A 53 -1.81 31.70 -5.04
CA PHE A 53 -0.38 31.67 -5.39
C PHE A 53 0.56 31.75 -4.18
N SER A 54 0.14 32.38 -3.08
CA SER A 54 0.93 32.40 -1.83
C SER A 54 1.04 31.02 -1.21
N ARG A 55 -0.05 30.25 -1.18
CA ARG A 55 -0.14 29.01 -0.39
C ARG A 55 0.64 27.83 -0.98
N VAL A 56 0.76 27.76 -2.32
CA VAL A 56 1.58 26.74 -3.00
C VAL A 56 3.08 26.97 -2.76
N ALA A 57 3.51 28.24 -2.72
CA ALA A 57 4.88 28.61 -2.36
C ALA A 57 5.18 28.27 -0.88
N ASP A 58 4.22 28.52 0.01
CA ASP A 58 4.33 28.23 1.44
C ASP A 58 4.43 26.72 1.74
N CYS A 59 3.68 25.87 1.03
CA CYS A 59 3.71 24.40 1.20
C CYS A 59 5.03 23.78 0.76
N SER A 60 5.57 24.23 -0.39
CA SER A 60 6.88 23.83 -0.89
C SER A 60 7.99 24.20 0.09
N GLN A 61 7.84 25.36 0.74
CA GLN A 61 8.76 25.87 1.73
C GLN A 61 8.62 25.14 3.08
N GLN A 62 7.41 24.76 3.51
CA GLN A 62 7.16 23.96 4.71
C GLN A 62 7.70 22.53 4.59
N LEU A 63 7.56 21.86 3.44
CA LEU A 63 8.14 20.52 3.19
C LEU A 63 9.68 20.52 3.21
N LEU A 64 10.30 21.65 2.84
CA LEU A 64 11.74 21.88 2.95
C LEU A 64 12.17 22.31 4.37
N GLN A 65 11.26 22.81 5.20
CA GLN A 65 11.53 23.28 6.57
C GLN A 65 11.20 22.25 7.67
N GLN A 66 10.26 21.33 7.43
CA GLN A 66 9.87 20.31 8.40
C GLN A 66 10.82 19.10 8.45
N ARG A 67 11.78 19.03 7.51
CA ARG A 67 12.80 17.98 7.45
C ARG A 67 14.13 18.61 7.10
N ASP A 68 15.17 18.31 7.88
CA ASP A 68 16.55 18.67 7.54
C ASP A 68 17.05 17.78 6.40
N TRP A 69 16.74 18.15 5.17
CA TRP A 69 17.24 17.44 3.99
C TRP A 69 18.74 17.62 3.87
N THR A 70 19.47 16.52 3.86
CA THR A 70 20.90 16.56 3.57
C THR A 70 21.11 16.86 2.08
N PRO A 71 22.21 17.55 1.70
CA PRO A 71 22.55 17.76 0.30
C PRO A 71 22.63 16.46 -0.52
N ALA A 72 23.01 15.35 0.11
CA ALA A 72 23.08 14.03 -0.52
C ALA A 72 21.70 13.47 -0.88
N GLU A 73 20.69 13.64 -0.03
CA GLU A 73 19.31 13.20 -0.30
C GLU A 73 18.68 14.00 -1.44
N LEU A 74 18.82 15.33 -1.41
CA LEU A 74 18.34 16.20 -2.50
C LEU A 74 19.04 15.87 -3.82
N GLN A 75 20.34 15.59 -3.78
CA GLN A 75 21.12 15.21 -4.96
C GLN A 75 20.73 13.81 -5.48
N ALA A 76 20.40 12.86 -4.61
CA ALA A 76 19.92 11.54 -5.01
C ALA A 76 18.53 11.60 -5.66
N VAL A 77 17.62 12.42 -5.12
CA VAL A 77 16.30 12.67 -5.71
C VAL A 77 16.46 13.37 -7.07
N ALA A 78 17.27 14.44 -7.13
CA ALA A 78 17.53 15.17 -8.37
C ALA A 78 18.21 14.29 -9.44
N ALA A 79 19.20 13.47 -9.08
CA ALA A 79 19.86 12.58 -10.02
C ALA A 79 18.93 11.49 -10.58
N ARG A 80 18.00 10.96 -9.75
CA ARG A 80 16.97 10.00 -10.18
C ARG A 80 15.95 10.62 -11.12
N LEU A 81 15.65 11.91 -10.97
CA LEU A 81 14.75 12.65 -11.86
C LEU A 81 15.43 13.07 -13.17
N LEU A 82 16.69 13.52 -13.12
CA LEU A 82 17.43 14.07 -14.28
C LEU A 82 18.03 13.01 -15.22
N THR A 83 18.36 11.81 -14.75
CA THR A 83 18.87 10.72 -15.62
C THR A 83 17.81 10.15 -16.57
N THR A 84 16.55 10.57 -16.42
CA THR A 84 15.39 10.08 -17.15
C THR A 84 15.23 10.71 -18.53
N ASP A 85 15.56 12.00 -18.68
CA ASP A 85 15.45 12.68 -19.99
C ASP A 85 16.42 12.07 -21.02
N ALA A 86 17.60 11.64 -20.58
CA ALA A 86 18.60 11.05 -21.48
C ALA A 86 18.22 9.66 -22.01
N ARG A 87 17.53 8.83 -21.21
CA ARG A 87 17.13 7.46 -21.63
C ARG A 87 15.83 7.43 -22.42
N THR A 88 14.89 8.33 -22.12
CA THR A 88 13.62 8.43 -22.86
C THR A 88 13.85 9.06 -24.23
N ALA A 89 14.79 10.00 -24.35
CA ALA A 89 15.26 10.52 -25.64
C ALA A 89 16.00 9.45 -26.48
N ALA A 90 16.70 8.51 -25.85
CA ALA A 90 17.40 7.43 -26.55
C ALA A 90 16.46 6.31 -27.04
N ALA A 91 15.31 6.08 -26.37
CA ALA A 91 14.33 5.06 -26.76
C ALA A 91 13.36 5.52 -27.87
N GLN A 92 13.38 6.80 -28.24
CA GLN A 92 12.51 7.38 -29.28
C GLN A 92 13.26 7.76 -30.57
N ALA A 93 14.53 7.39 -30.72
CA ALA A 93 15.25 7.57 -31.98
C ALA A 93 14.70 6.57 -33.03
N PRO A 94 14.20 7.03 -34.19
CA PRO A 94 13.75 6.12 -35.24
C PRO A 94 14.96 5.38 -35.85
N ASP A 95 14.84 4.06 -35.94
CA ASP A 95 15.81 3.20 -36.62
C ASP A 95 15.90 3.59 -38.11
N GLY A 96 16.98 4.28 -38.44
CA GLY A 96 17.32 4.67 -39.80
C GLY A 96 17.88 3.50 -40.61
N GLY A 97 17.01 2.78 -41.31
CA GLY A 97 17.22 2.29 -42.67
C GLY A 97 18.16 1.10 -42.91
N LYS A 98 17.63 0.08 -43.60
CA LYS A 98 18.30 -0.56 -44.74
C LYS A 98 17.29 -1.13 -45.73
N ALA A 99 17.28 -0.55 -46.92
CA ALA A 99 16.53 -1.00 -48.08
C ALA A 99 17.22 -2.21 -48.73
N ALA A 100 16.42 -3.19 -49.17
CA ALA A 100 16.80 -4.13 -50.22
C ALA A 100 15.65 -4.19 -51.23
N ALA A 101 16.04 -4.06 -52.50
CA ALA A 101 15.17 -3.94 -53.65
C ALA A 101 14.61 -5.29 -54.10
N SER A 102 13.37 -5.27 -54.60
CA SER A 102 12.94 -6.12 -55.70
C SER A 102 11.69 -5.51 -56.34
N GLY A 103 11.81 -5.11 -57.60
CA GLY A 103 10.68 -4.70 -58.41
C GLY A 103 10.01 -5.90 -59.07
N ALA A 104 8.72 -5.75 -59.39
CA ALA A 104 8.16 -5.95 -60.74
C ALA A 104 6.62 -5.95 -60.69
N GLY A 105 6.03 -5.05 -61.50
CA GLY A 105 4.86 -5.33 -62.34
C GLY A 105 3.48 -5.49 -61.69
N GLY A 106 2.57 -4.57 -61.99
CA GLY A 106 1.13 -4.80 -61.79
C GLY A 106 0.27 -3.55 -61.92
N SER A 107 -0.03 -3.15 -63.16
CA SER A 107 -0.99 -2.10 -63.52
C SER A 107 -2.42 -2.49 -63.12
N GLY A 108 -3.21 -1.55 -62.58
CA GLY A 108 -4.66 -1.75 -62.45
C GLY A 108 -5.41 -0.76 -61.56
N SER A 109 -5.88 0.32 -62.18
CA SER A 109 -7.18 0.98 -61.99
C SER A 109 -7.64 1.51 -60.61
N SER A 110 -7.73 2.83 -60.62
CA SER A 110 -8.50 3.76 -59.78
C SER A 110 -9.89 3.31 -59.29
N SER A 111 -10.15 3.53 -58.01
CA SER A 111 -11.42 4.09 -57.51
C SER A 111 -11.19 4.77 -56.16
N GLY A 112 -11.41 6.09 -56.12
CA GLY A 112 -11.19 6.91 -54.94
C GLY A 112 -12.20 6.62 -53.83
N SER A 113 -11.72 6.71 -52.59
CA SER A 113 -12.55 6.83 -51.40
C SER A 113 -11.75 7.62 -50.36
N GLY A 114 -12.16 8.87 -50.15
CA GLY A 114 -11.54 9.78 -49.20
C GLY A 114 -11.69 9.25 -47.77
N SER A 115 -10.57 8.94 -47.15
CA SER A 115 -10.47 8.60 -45.73
C SER A 115 -9.90 9.83 -45.01
N GLY A 116 -10.77 10.53 -44.29
CA GLY A 116 -10.36 11.59 -43.37
C GLY A 116 -9.60 10.98 -42.19
N SER A 117 -8.29 11.15 -42.18
CA SER A 117 -7.44 10.78 -41.05
C SER A 117 -7.65 11.79 -39.92
N SER A 118 -8.50 11.45 -38.95
CA SER A 118 -8.49 12.13 -37.65
C SER A 118 -7.29 11.61 -36.85
N SER A 119 -6.19 12.36 -36.91
CA SER A 119 -5.07 12.24 -35.99
C SER A 119 -5.56 12.56 -34.57
N GLY A 120 -5.98 11.53 -33.85
CA GLY A 120 -6.28 11.62 -32.43
C GLY A 120 -5.00 11.88 -31.66
N SER A 121 -4.77 13.14 -31.31
CA SER A 121 -3.74 13.57 -30.39
C SER A 121 -4.03 12.94 -29.02
N SER A 122 -3.37 11.83 -28.71
CA SER A 122 -3.35 11.27 -27.36
C SER A 122 -2.67 12.29 -26.43
N SER A 123 -3.45 13.08 -25.72
CA SER A 123 -2.94 13.96 -24.66
C SER A 123 -2.43 13.06 -23.53
N SER A 124 -1.13 12.77 -23.54
CA SER A 124 -0.45 12.21 -22.38
C SER A 124 -0.49 13.26 -21.28
N SER A 125 -1.44 13.13 -20.36
CA SER A 125 -1.46 13.93 -19.14
C SER A 125 -0.17 13.63 -18.38
N SER A 126 0.67 14.66 -18.21
CA SER A 126 1.94 14.58 -17.49
C SER A 126 1.68 14.45 -15.98
N TYR A 127 1.24 13.27 -15.54
CA TYR A 127 1.26 12.89 -14.14
C TYR A 127 2.71 12.68 -13.70
N LEU A 128 3.07 13.21 -12.52
CA LEU A 128 4.30 12.82 -11.84
C LEU A 128 4.30 11.30 -11.66
N HIS A 129 5.27 10.61 -12.28
CA HIS A 129 5.49 9.17 -12.10
C HIS A 129 6.05 8.90 -10.71
N LEU A 130 5.18 8.92 -9.69
CA LEU A 130 5.52 8.63 -8.30
C LEU A 130 5.84 7.14 -8.07
N ASP A 131 5.57 6.28 -9.06
CA ASP A 131 5.78 4.82 -9.02
C ASP A 131 7.22 4.41 -8.60
N ARG A 132 8.20 5.29 -8.75
CA ARG A 132 9.62 5.04 -8.39
C ARG A 132 10.00 5.40 -6.95
N LEU A 133 9.12 6.07 -6.22
CA LEU A 133 9.30 6.36 -4.79
C LEU A 133 9.03 5.12 -3.93
N GLY A 134 8.49 4.05 -4.54
CA GLY A 134 7.96 2.92 -3.81
C GLY A 134 6.53 3.18 -3.35
N TYR A 135 5.73 2.11 -3.29
CA TYR A 135 4.29 2.21 -3.08
C TYR A 135 3.91 2.93 -1.78
N ASP A 136 4.69 2.77 -0.71
CA ASP A 136 4.40 3.41 0.58
C ASP A 136 4.63 4.91 0.58
N MET A 137 5.77 5.35 0.04
CA MET A 137 6.09 6.78 0.01
C MET A 137 5.13 7.51 -0.92
N GLU A 138 4.78 6.89 -2.05
CA GLU A 138 3.72 7.39 -2.91
C GLU A 138 2.37 7.47 -2.19
N ALA A 139 1.94 6.41 -1.52
CA ALA A 139 0.68 6.39 -0.78
C ALA A 139 0.65 7.47 0.32
N GLN A 140 1.74 7.63 1.06
CA GLN A 140 1.88 8.63 2.12
C GLN A 140 1.90 10.06 1.56
N LEU A 141 2.64 10.33 0.50
CA LEU A 141 2.68 11.65 -0.15
C LEU A 141 1.32 12.02 -0.73
N ARG A 142 0.66 11.08 -1.43
CA ARG A 142 -0.70 11.29 -1.95
C ARG A 142 -1.69 11.55 -0.81
N GLN A 143 -1.57 10.86 0.32
CA GLN A 143 -2.41 11.11 1.49
C GLN A 143 -2.16 12.51 2.08
N GLN A 144 -0.89 12.90 2.25
CA GLN A 144 -0.53 14.20 2.82
C GLN A 144 -1.01 15.36 1.94
N VAL A 145 -0.68 15.33 0.65
CA VAL A 145 -1.13 16.34 -0.33
C VAL A 145 -2.66 16.41 -0.36
N PHE A 146 -3.34 15.26 -0.29
CA PHE A 146 -4.80 15.25 -0.24
C PHE A 146 -5.37 15.92 1.01
N CYS A 147 -4.78 15.71 2.18
CA CYS A 147 -5.22 16.36 3.41
C CYS A 147 -5.03 17.88 3.38
N GLU A 148 -3.99 18.36 2.69
CA GLU A 148 -3.68 19.79 2.58
C GLU A 148 -4.52 20.50 1.51
N GLU A 149 -4.82 19.84 0.38
CA GLU A 149 -5.46 20.49 -0.79
C GLU A 149 -6.95 20.16 -0.99
N ALA A 150 -7.37 18.91 -0.78
CA ALA A 150 -8.68 18.41 -1.25
C ALA A 150 -9.77 18.42 -0.16
N PHE A 151 -9.38 18.33 1.10
CA PHE A 151 -10.31 18.25 2.22
C PHE A 151 -11.21 19.50 2.37
N PRO A 152 -10.71 20.74 2.20
CA PRO A 152 -11.55 21.93 2.30
C PRO A 152 -12.69 21.97 1.27
N LEU A 153 -12.50 21.36 0.10
CA LEU A 153 -13.50 21.37 -0.98
C LEU A 153 -14.69 20.46 -0.68
N MET A 154 -14.47 19.32 -0.02
CA MET A 154 -15.57 18.41 0.34
C MET A 154 -16.35 18.89 1.57
N GLU A 155 -15.70 19.60 2.51
CA GLU A 155 -16.42 20.24 3.63
C GLU A 155 -17.29 21.40 3.16
N LEU A 156 -16.85 22.18 2.16
CA LEU A 156 -17.64 23.25 1.56
C LEU A 156 -18.92 22.71 0.89
N GLU A 157 -18.85 21.59 0.19
CA GLU A 157 -20.03 20.95 -0.40
C GLU A 157 -20.97 20.35 0.65
N ALA A 158 -20.43 19.74 1.71
CA ALA A 158 -21.22 19.20 2.82
C ALA A 158 -21.91 20.30 3.65
N ALA A 159 -21.24 21.42 3.92
CA ALA A 159 -21.79 22.58 4.61
C ALA A 159 -22.89 23.25 3.76
N ALA A 160 -22.68 23.40 2.45
CA ALA A 160 -23.68 23.91 1.53
C ALA A 160 -24.93 23.01 1.46
N ALA A 161 -24.77 21.69 1.59
CA ALA A 161 -25.90 20.74 1.63
C ALA A 161 -26.68 20.79 2.97
N ALA A 162 -26.02 21.11 4.08
CA ALA A 162 -26.67 21.22 5.40
C ALA A 162 -27.53 22.48 5.55
N GLU A 163 -27.19 23.57 4.85
CA GLU A 163 -27.91 24.85 4.93
C GLU A 163 -29.06 24.98 3.90
N GLY A 164 -29.13 24.09 2.90
CA GLY A 164 -30.09 24.14 1.79
C GLY A 164 -31.37 23.32 2.00
N GLY A 165 -32.23 23.72 2.93
CA GLY A 165 -33.56 23.14 3.07
C GLY A 165 -34.51 23.55 1.92
N GLY A 166 -34.87 22.60 1.05
CA GLY A 166 -36.15 22.62 0.33
C GLY A 166 -36.10 22.61 -1.20
N GLY A 167 -36.51 21.47 -1.77
CA GLY A 167 -37.35 21.42 -2.98
C GLY A 167 -36.65 21.58 -4.34
N GLY A 168 -36.23 20.46 -4.95
CA GLY A 168 -35.78 20.51 -6.35
C GLY A 168 -35.25 19.22 -6.97
N GLY A 169 -36.02 18.14 -6.95
CA GLY A 169 -36.20 17.13 -8.03
C GLY A 169 -35.08 16.69 -8.99
N PHE A 170 -33.78 16.80 -8.68
CA PHE A 170 -32.71 16.15 -9.44
C PHE A 170 -32.04 15.05 -8.60
N ALA A 171 -32.48 13.82 -8.84
CA ALA A 171 -31.83 12.60 -8.38
C ALA A 171 -30.48 12.43 -9.11
N SER A 172 -29.40 13.02 -8.57
CA SER A 172 -28.02 12.61 -8.88
C SER A 172 -27.07 13.08 -7.77
N GLY A 173 -27.46 12.78 -6.53
CA GLY A 173 -26.76 13.12 -5.29
C GLY A 173 -25.36 12.52 -5.20
N GLY A 174 -24.38 13.25 -5.75
CA GLY A 174 -22.95 12.99 -5.61
C GLY A 174 -22.33 13.61 -4.36
N GLY A 175 -23.14 14.05 -3.38
CA GLY A 175 -22.63 14.65 -2.16
C GLY A 175 -21.92 13.65 -1.25
N VAL A 176 -21.22 14.18 -0.25
CA VAL A 176 -20.52 13.42 0.79
C VAL A 176 -21.12 13.79 2.16
N ALA A 177 -21.22 12.82 3.05
CA ALA A 177 -21.66 13.02 4.43
C ALA A 177 -20.55 12.61 5.40
N ALA A 178 -20.41 13.37 6.49
CA ALA A 178 -19.49 13.04 7.57
C ALA A 178 -20.25 12.42 8.75
N ARG A 179 -19.71 11.34 9.31
CA ARG A 179 -20.19 10.71 10.54
C ARG A 179 -19.06 10.62 11.54
N ARG A 180 -19.28 11.13 12.75
CA ARG A 180 -18.38 10.88 13.88
C ARG A 180 -18.62 9.46 14.39
N LEU A 181 -17.61 8.60 14.33
CA LEU A 181 -17.70 7.22 14.84
C LEU A 181 -17.42 7.15 16.34
N ARG A 182 -16.43 7.93 16.80
CA ARG A 182 -16.02 8.06 18.20
C ARG A 182 -15.26 9.39 18.39
N PRO A 183 -14.94 9.81 19.62
CA PRO A 183 -14.14 11.03 19.83
C PRO A 183 -12.83 10.99 19.04
N GLY A 184 -12.62 12.00 18.18
CA GLY A 184 -11.42 12.12 17.34
C GLY A 184 -11.41 11.27 16.07
N VAL A 185 -12.50 10.56 15.76
CA VAL A 185 -12.61 9.74 14.54
C VAL A 185 -13.87 10.11 13.78
N THR A 186 -13.67 10.63 12.57
CA THR A 186 -14.70 11.01 11.61
C THR A 186 -14.54 10.21 10.34
N MET A 187 -15.64 9.66 9.85
CA MET A 187 -15.70 8.91 8.61
C MET A 187 -16.56 9.65 7.59
N TYR A 188 -16.07 9.73 6.36
CA TYR A 188 -16.79 10.29 5.22
C TYR A 188 -17.36 9.15 4.40
N VAL A 189 -18.63 9.28 4.03
CA VAL A 189 -19.38 8.33 3.21
C VAL A 189 -20.14 9.09 2.14
N TYR A 190 -20.68 8.42 1.12
CA TYR A 190 -21.56 9.11 0.18
C TYR A 190 -22.79 9.68 0.92
N ALA A 191 -23.36 10.78 0.43
CA ALA A 191 -24.61 11.33 0.97
C ALA A 191 -25.85 10.69 0.35
N GLY A 192 -25.71 10.08 -0.84
CA GLY A 192 -26.79 9.41 -1.55
C GLY A 192 -27.27 8.13 -0.89
N ASP A 193 -28.24 7.47 -1.52
CA ASP A 193 -28.90 6.29 -0.96
C ASP A 193 -28.20 4.96 -1.29
N ASP A 194 -26.88 4.91 -1.44
CA ASP A 194 -26.21 3.61 -1.45
C ASP A 194 -26.35 2.94 -0.08
N GLU A 195 -26.57 1.63 -0.08
CA GLU A 195 -26.98 0.90 1.11
C GLU A 195 -25.93 1.01 2.23
N VAL A 196 -24.65 0.84 1.87
CA VAL A 196 -23.51 0.92 2.80
C VAL A 196 -23.43 2.29 3.46
N SER A 197 -23.41 3.36 2.67
CA SER A 197 -23.30 4.70 3.24
C SER A 197 -24.54 5.06 4.04
N ARG A 198 -25.74 4.63 3.63
CA ARG A 198 -26.98 4.90 4.36
C ARG A 198 -26.94 4.29 5.77
N THR A 199 -26.65 2.99 5.90
CA THR A 199 -26.60 2.35 7.22
C THR A 199 -25.49 2.91 8.09
N ILE A 200 -24.37 3.34 7.49
CA ILE A 200 -23.33 4.06 8.21
C ILE A 200 -23.87 5.42 8.64
N ARG A 201 -24.44 6.28 7.79
CA ARG A 201 -24.97 7.59 8.24
C ARG A 201 -25.99 7.45 9.37
N ASP A 202 -26.87 6.44 9.27
CA ASP A 202 -28.00 6.23 10.20
C ASP A 202 -27.61 5.67 11.56
N GLY A 203 -26.32 5.44 11.82
CA GLY A 203 -25.87 4.95 13.11
C GLY A 203 -25.67 3.44 13.17
N ALA A 204 -26.32 2.69 12.29
CA ALA A 204 -26.34 1.23 12.30
C ALA A 204 -24.98 0.60 12.03
N GLY A 205 -24.12 1.25 11.23
CA GLY A 205 -22.84 0.66 10.80
C GLY A 205 -23.01 -0.27 9.60
N TRP A 206 -22.00 -1.08 9.30
CA TRP A 206 -22.02 -2.02 8.18
C TRP A 206 -21.34 -3.32 8.60
N GLU A 207 -21.99 -4.48 8.40
CA GLU A 207 -21.42 -5.80 8.74
C GLU A 207 -20.74 -5.86 10.12
N ASN A 208 -21.42 -5.34 11.15
CA ASN A 208 -20.83 -5.21 12.48
C ASN A 208 -20.44 -6.56 13.10
N GLU A 209 -21.14 -7.63 12.73
CA GLU A 209 -20.83 -9.00 13.12
C GLU A 209 -19.44 -9.40 12.60
N LEU A 210 -19.16 -9.13 11.31
CA LEU A 210 -17.87 -9.40 10.71
C LEU A 210 -16.78 -8.50 11.33
N LEU A 211 -17.06 -7.22 11.56
CA LEU A 211 -16.12 -6.31 12.24
C LEU A 211 -15.77 -6.82 13.66
N THR A 212 -16.76 -7.36 14.37
CA THR A 212 -16.56 -7.96 15.70
C THR A 212 -15.63 -9.16 15.64
N GLU A 213 -15.79 -10.04 14.65
CA GLU A 213 -14.92 -11.20 14.45
C GLU A 213 -13.49 -10.77 14.06
N VAL A 214 -13.34 -9.77 13.18
CA VAL A 214 -12.03 -9.20 12.82
C VAL A 214 -11.30 -8.64 14.05
N LEU A 215 -11.98 -7.83 14.86
CA LEU A 215 -11.40 -7.26 16.08
C LEU A 215 -11.08 -8.34 17.12
N TRP A 216 -11.91 -9.38 17.23
CA TRP A 216 -11.61 -10.52 18.08
C TRP A 216 -10.33 -11.24 17.64
N ALA A 217 -10.18 -11.52 16.34
CA ALA A 217 -9.02 -12.20 15.77
C ALA A 217 -7.72 -11.39 15.94
N LEU A 218 -7.78 -10.07 15.74
CA LEU A 218 -6.63 -9.18 15.95
C LEU A 218 -6.10 -9.21 17.40
N ARG A 219 -7.00 -9.40 18.37
CA ARG A 219 -6.68 -9.48 19.81
C ARG A 219 -6.18 -10.85 20.26
N GLN A 220 -6.35 -11.92 19.47
CA GLN A 220 -5.89 -13.25 19.87
C GLN A 220 -4.37 -13.34 19.91
N PRO A 221 -3.75 -14.01 20.90
CA PRO A 221 -2.31 -14.23 20.88
C PRO A 221 -1.92 -15.09 19.68
N LEU A 222 -0.80 -14.78 19.04
CA LEU A 222 -0.21 -15.69 18.05
C LEU A 222 0.52 -16.83 18.76
N PRO A 223 0.60 -18.03 18.14
CA PRO A 223 1.32 -19.16 18.71
C PRO A 223 2.78 -18.83 19.03
N PRO A 224 3.37 -19.38 20.10
CA PRO A 224 4.74 -19.07 20.50
C PRO A 224 5.78 -19.31 19.40
N HIS A 225 5.56 -20.28 18.51
CA HIS A 225 6.50 -20.59 17.42
C HIS A 225 6.52 -19.50 16.31
N ALA A 226 5.42 -18.78 16.11
CA ALA A 226 5.38 -17.60 15.25
C ALA A 226 6.30 -16.51 15.81
N LEU A 227 6.14 -16.25 17.11
CA LEU A 227 6.98 -15.30 17.85
C LEU A 227 8.44 -15.77 17.92
N ALA A 228 8.69 -17.07 18.03
CA ALA A 228 10.04 -17.63 18.06
C ALA A 228 10.77 -17.45 16.73
N SER A 229 10.07 -17.67 15.61
CA SER A 229 10.63 -17.45 14.26
C SER A 229 11.02 -15.98 14.06
N GLN A 230 10.17 -15.06 14.51
CA GLN A 230 10.47 -13.63 14.50
C GLN A 230 11.68 -13.28 15.38
N ARG A 231 11.72 -13.78 16.62
CA ARG A 231 12.87 -13.57 17.53
C ARG A 231 14.16 -14.15 16.96
N GLN A 232 14.10 -15.30 16.30
CA GLN A 232 15.27 -15.92 15.68
C GLN A 232 15.79 -15.07 14.51
N GLN A 233 14.90 -14.53 13.67
CA GLN A 233 15.29 -13.59 12.62
C GLN A 233 15.90 -12.30 13.18
N GLU A 234 15.31 -11.75 14.24
CA GLU A 234 15.85 -10.56 14.93
C GLU A 234 17.23 -10.85 15.54
N GLN A 235 17.43 -12.02 16.18
CA GLN A 235 18.72 -12.44 16.71
C GLN A 235 19.77 -12.64 15.60
N GLN A 236 19.39 -13.26 14.48
CA GLN A 236 20.29 -13.40 13.32
C GLN A 236 20.69 -12.05 12.74
N LYS A 237 19.73 -11.11 12.64
CA LYS A 237 19.99 -9.75 12.17
C LYS A 237 20.94 -9.01 13.12
N GLN A 238 20.70 -9.07 14.43
CA GLN A 238 21.58 -8.47 15.43
C GLN A 238 23.00 -9.05 15.37
N GLN A 239 23.13 -10.36 15.18
CA GLN A 239 24.43 -11.01 14.98
C GLN A 239 25.12 -10.52 13.71
N GLN A 240 24.39 -10.37 12.60
CA GLN A 240 24.94 -9.87 11.34
C GLN A 240 25.38 -8.40 11.45
N GLU A 241 24.61 -7.56 12.14
CA GLU A 241 24.98 -6.15 12.40
C GLU A 241 26.23 -6.06 13.29
N GLN A 242 26.32 -6.85 14.35
CA GLN A 242 27.53 -6.93 15.19
C GLN A 242 28.76 -7.38 14.39
N GLN A 243 28.60 -8.36 13.49
CA GLN A 243 29.69 -8.79 12.60
C GLN A 243 30.11 -7.67 11.63
N ARG A 244 29.16 -6.94 11.04
CA ARG A 244 29.46 -5.78 10.16
C ARG A 244 30.14 -4.66 10.92
N GLU A 245 29.69 -4.34 12.13
CA GLU A 245 30.33 -3.33 12.97
C GLU A 245 31.76 -3.76 13.35
N GLN A 246 31.96 -5.03 13.70
CA GLN A 246 33.29 -5.57 13.99
C GLN A 246 34.20 -5.50 12.75
N GLN A 247 33.69 -5.79 11.56
CA GLN A 247 34.42 -5.62 10.29
C GLN A 247 34.75 -4.15 10.01
N HIS A 248 33.82 -3.23 10.27
CA HIS A 248 34.05 -1.79 10.13
C HIS A 248 35.11 -1.29 11.12
N ARG A 249 35.06 -1.73 12.38
CA ARG A 249 36.09 -1.40 13.38
C ARG A 249 37.45 -1.97 12.99
N ARG A 250 37.51 -3.21 12.49
CA ARG A 250 38.76 -3.82 12.02
C ARG A 250 39.35 -3.10 10.81
N SER A 251 38.52 -2.72 9.84
CA SER A 251 38.99 -1.96 8.67
C SER A 251 39.43 -0.54 9.03
N ALA A 252 38.69 0.15 9.92
CA ALA A 252 39.11 1.45 10.46
C ALA A 252 40.43 1.35 11.25
N ALA A 253 40.59 0.33 12.10
CA ALA A 253 41.83 0.09 12.83
C ALA A 253 43.00 -0.24 11.89
N ALA A 254 42.77 -1.05 10.85
CA ALA A 254 43.79 -1.36 9.84
C ALA A 254 44.20 -0.12 9.03
N ALA A 255 43.23 0.73 8.65
CA ALA A 255 43.50 1.99 7.96
C ALA A 255 44.30 2.96 8.86
N ALA A 256 43.95 3.06 10.14
CA ALA A 256 44.70 3.86 11.11
C ALA A 256 46.13 3.35 11.30
N ALA A 257 46.32 2.03 11.38
CA ALA A 257 47.64 1.40 11.47
C ALA A 257 48.48 1.66 10.19
N ALA A 258 47.88 1.55 9.01
CA ALA A 258 48.56 1.85 7.74
C ALA A 258 48.96 3.33 7.62
N ALA A 259 48.09 4.26 8.06
CA ALA A 259 48.40 5.68 8.11
C ALA A 259 49.55 5.99 9.08
N ALA A 260 49.58 5.34 10.25
CA ALA A 260 50.68 5.47 11.20
C ALA A 260 52.02 4.96 10.63
N ALA A 261 52.01 3.82 9.92
CA ALA A 261 53.20 3.28 9.27
C ALA A 261 53.73 4.19 8.14
N ALA A 262 52.84 4.76 7.33
CA ALA A 262 53.23 5.72 6.29
C ALA A 262 53.83 7.01 6.86
N ALA A 263 53.37 7.45 8.04
CA ALA A 263 53.93 8.61 8.73
C ALA A 263 55.34 8.34 9.27
N SER A 264 55.65 7.12 9.70
CA SER A 264 57.00 6.75 10.17
C SER A 264 58.04 6.71 9.04
N ASP A 265 57.67 6.33 7.81
CA ASP A 265 58.61 6.27 6.68
C ASP A 265 58.98 7.65 6.13
N GLY A 266 58.14 8.68 6.34
CA GLY A 266 58.44 10.06 5.96
C GLY A 266 59.33 10.84 6.94
N ALA A 267 59.58 10.31 8.14
CA ALA A 267 60.24 11.03 9.22
C ALA A 267 61.77 10.89 9.26
N ALA A 268 62.39 10.22 8.28
CA ALA A 268 63.83 10.00 8.25
C ALA A 268 64.70 11.26 8.04
N SER A 269 64.16 12.49 8.06
CA SER A 269 64.98 13.68 7.81
C SER A 269 64.70 14.97 8.60
N LEU A 270 63.84 15.00 9.62
CA LEU A 270 63.74 16.18 10.49
C LEU A 270 63.35 15.81 11.93
N PHE A 271 64.35 15.71 12.81
CA PHE A 271 64.15 15.72 14.26
C PHE A 271 63.78 17.15 14.71
N VAL A 272 62.49 17.40 14.95
CA VAL A 272 62.02 18.53 15.76
C VAL A 272 61.22 17.94 16.92
N ALA A 273 61.65 18.25 18.14
CA ALA A 273 61.03 17.78 19.38
C ALA A 273 59.58 18.29 19.47
N VAL A 274 58.61 17.38 19.44
CA VAL A 274 57.19 17.68 19.67
C VAL A 274 56.84 17.36 21.14
N PRO A 275 56.15 18.25 21.86
CA PRO A 275 55.80 18.05 23.26
C PRO A 275 54.74 16.96 23.47
N THR A 276 54.90 16.23 24.56
CA THR A 276 54.03 15.16 25.04
C THR A 276 52.63 15.70 25.39
N VAL A 277 51.60 15.33 24.62
CA VAL A 277 50.20 15.65 24.94
C VAL A 277 49.63 14.57 25.86
N ALA A 278 49.09 15.00 27.00
CA ALA A 278 48.56 14.15 28.06
C ALA A 278 47.33 13.34 27.61
N GLN A 279 47.32 12.06 27.99
CA GLN A 279 46.27 11.09 27.74
C GLN A 279 45.00 11.45 28.56
N PRO A 280 43.80 11.54 27.96
CA PRO A 280 42.58 11.87 28.71
C PRO A 280 42.14 10.72 29.62
N PRO A 281 41.55 11.02 30.79
CA PRO A 281 41.13 10.01 31.76
C PRO A 281 39.97 9.16 31.23
N ALA A 282 40.06 7.84 31.45
CA ALA A 282 39.03 6.87 31.15
C ALA A 282 37.77 7.15 32.00
N ALA A 283 36.74 7.72 31.37
CA ALA A 283 35.44 7.91 32.01
C ALA A 283 34.73 6.55 32.15
N ALA A 284 34.53 6.11 33.38
CA ALA A 284 33.74 4.94 33.73
C ALA A 284 32.25 5.21 33.43
N ALA A 285 31.76 4.72 32.30
CA ALA A 285 30.35 4.79 31.94
C ALA A 285 29.55 3.75 32.75
N THR A 286 28.78 4.23 33.73
CA THR A 286 27.79 3.45 34.47
C THR A 286 26.58 3.20 33.56
N ASN A 287 26.54 2.03 32.92
CA ASN A 287 25.39 1.54 32.17
C ASN A 287 24.26 1.11 33.14
N ALA A 288 23.50 2.07 33.64
CA ALA A 288 22.25 1.80 34.35
C ALA A 288 21.19 1.32 33.35
N GLY A 289 20.88 0.02 33.40
CA GLY A 289 19.95 -0.66 32.50
C GLY A 289 18.50 -0.21 32.64
N LEU A 290 18.11 0.82 31.90
CA LEU A 290 16.72 1.05 31.53
C LEU A 290 16.40 0.12 30.36
N SER A 291 15.86 -1.06 30.69
CA SER A 291 15.22 -1.92 29.68
C SER A 291 13.98 -1.20 29.16
N ALA A 292 14.17 -0.39 28.12
CA ALA A 292 13.08 0.23 27.39
C ALA A 292 12.15 -0.90 26.95
N ALA A 293 10.94 -0.95 27.52
CA ALA A 293 9.92 -1.87 27.09
C ALA A 293 9.69 -1.64 25.59
N ALA A 294 10.25 -2.52 24.76
CA ALA A 294 10.12 -2.43 23.31
C ALA A 294 8.63 -2.37 23.00
N THR A 295 8.21 -1.26 22.39
CA THR A 295 6.81 -1.03 22.06
C THR A 295 6.44 -2.10 21.05
N ALA A 296 5.63 -3.08 21.47
CA ALA A 296 5.25 -4.18 20.59
C ALA A 296 4.62 -3.62 19.33
N VAL A 297 5.13 -4.05 18.17
CA VAL A 297 4.59 -3.66 16.87
C VAL A 297 3.10 -4.04 16.84
N PRO A 298 2.19 -3.10 16.54
CA PRO A 298 0.77 -3.42 16.45
C PRO A 298 0.50 -4.51 15.39
N PRO A 299 -0.41 -5.46 15.64
CA PRO A 299 -0.89 -6.38 14.63
C PRO A 299 -1.31 -5.68 13.34
N LEU A 300 -0.94 -6.27 12.21
CA LEU A 300 -1.34 -5.80 10.89
C LEU A 300 -2.68 -6.42 10.46
N PHE A 301 -3.64 -5.55 10.16
CA PHE A 301 -4.86 -5.85 9.44
C PHE A 301 -4.72 -5.42 7.97
N VAL A 302 -5.12 -6.28 7.04
CA VAL A 302 -5.20 -5.98 5.61
C VAL A 302 -6.66 -6.00 5.18
N ASP A 303 -7.11 -4.92 4.53
CA ASP A 303 -8.48 -4.73 4.07
C ASP A 303 -8.50 -4.59 2.54
N VAL A 304 -8.97 -5.61 1.83
CA VAL A 304 -8.99 -5.63 0.36
C VAL A 304 -10.43 -5.46 -0.12
N GLY A 305 -10.65 -4.43 -0.93
CA GLY A 305 -12.00 -3.92 -1.18
C GLY A 305 -12.47 -3.09 0.01
N ALA A 306 -11.64 -2.11 0.41
CA ALA A 306 -11.93 -1.29 1.58
C ALA A 306 -13.21 -0.45 1.42
N ASN A 307 -13.66 -0.23 0.17
CA ASN A 307 -14.83 0.55 -0.18
C ASN A 307 -14.77 1.94 0.49
N VAL A 308 -15.82 2.40 1.15
CA VAL A 308 -15.81 3.67 1.91
C VAL A 308 -14.93 3.65 3.16
N GLY A 309 -14.30 2.52 3.50
CA GLY A 309 -13.31 2.38 4.56
C GLY A 309 -13.86 1.97 5.92
N TRP A 310 -15.05 1.39 5.99
CA TRP A 310 -15.71 1.07 7.27
C TRP A 310 -14.83 0.20 8.19
N PHE A 311 -14.30 -0.89 7.68
CA PHE A 311 -13.40 -1.77 8.43
C PHE A 311 -12.07 -1.08 8.72
N SER A 312 -11.42 -0.55 7.68
CA SER A 312 -10.14 0.15 7.77
C SER A 312 -10.11 1.23 8.86
N VAL A 313 -11.10 2.13 8.88
CA VAL A 313 -11.19 3.23 9.85
C VAL A 313 -11.44 2.70 11.26
N ASN A 314 -12.39 1.78 11.44
CA ASN A 314 -12.71 1.24 12.76
C ASN A 314 -11.54 0.45 13.37
N VAL A 315 -10.87 -0.39 12.57
CA VAL A 315 -9.72 -1.18 13.03
C VAL A 315 -8.52 -0.27 13.35
N ALA A 316 -8.23 0.74 12.53
CA ALA A 316 -7.17 1.69 12.82
C ALA A 316 -7.47 2.49 14.09
N ALA A 317 -8.72 2.89 14.30
CA ALA A 317 -9.15 3.61 15.50
C ALA A 317 -8.99 2.76 16.79
N GLU A 318 -9.04 1.43 16.70
CA GLU A 318 -8.74 0.48 17.80
C GLU A 318 -7.24 0.35 18.12
N GLY A 319 -6.35 1.00 17.36
CA GLY A 319 -4.91 0.99 17.64
C GLY A 319 -4.10 0.01 16.78
N PHE A 320 -4.75 -0.74 15.90
CA PHE A 320 -4.08 -1.68 15.00
C PHE A 320 -3.47 -0.97 13.79
N ALA A 321 -2.45 -1.60 13.20
CA ALA A 321 -1.91 -1.17 11.91
C ALA A 321 -2.81 -1.67 10.78
N VAL A 322 -3.10 -0.83 9.80
CA VAL A 322 -4.00 -1.13 8.68
C VAL A 322 -3.34 -0.83 7.34
N ALA A 323 -3.39 -1.81 6.44
CA ALA A 323 -3.13 -1.65 5.01
C ALA A 323 -4.44 -1.87 4.24
N ALA A 324 -5.00 -0.79 3.72
CA ALA A 324 -6.27 -0.78 2.99
C ALA A 324 -6.02 -0.70 1.48
N PHE A 325 -6.72 -1.50 0.69
CA PHE A 325 -6.61 -1.55 -0.77
C PHE A 325 -7.98 -1.25 -1.37
N GLU A 326 -8.04 -0.22 -2.20
CA GLU A 326 -9.27 0.23 -2.85
C GLU A 326 -8.99 0.74 -4.26
N GLY A 327 -9.74 0.24 -5.22
CA GLY A 327 -9.52 0.54 -6.63
C GLY A 327 -10.34 1.71 -7.17
N MET A 328 -11.48 2.01 -6.55
CA MET A 328 -12.39 3.04 -7.01
C MET A 328 -11.96 4.40 -6.49
N ALA A 329 -11.67 5.33 -7.40
CA ALA A 329 -11.15 6.65 -7.06
C ALA A 329 -12.06 7.42 -6.08
N SER A 330 -13.38 7.30 -6.21
CA SER A 330 -14.34 7.94 -5.29
C SER A 330 -14.30 7.35 -3.88
N ASN A 331 -14.21 6.02 -3.77
CA ASN A 331 -14.03 5.34 -2.48
C ASN A 331 -12.69 5.74 -1.84
N VAL A 332 -11.61 5.73 -2.62
CA VAL A 332 -10.28 6.21 -2.19
C VAL A 332 -10.37 7.62 -1.61
N ALA A 333 -11.07 8.55 -2.27
CA ALA A 333 -11.22 9.92 -1.79
C ALA A 333 -11.94 9.99 -0.43
N LEU A 334 -12.99 9.20 -0.22
CA LEU A 334 -13.71 9.11 1.06
C LEU A 334 -12.84 8.57 2.19
N VAL A 335 -12.08 7.51 1.93
CA VAL A 335 -11.15 6.95 2.92
C VAL A 335 -10.05 7.96 3.27
N ARG A 336 -9.48 8.64 2.26
CA ARG A 336 -8.47 9.69 2.51
C ARG A 336 -9.05 10.81 3.37
N ALA A 337 -10.25 11.29 3.06
CA ALA A 337 -10.92 12.32 3.85
C ALA A 337 -11.15 11.89 5.30
N SER A 338 -11.59 10.65 5.51
CA SER A 338 -11.76 10.06 6.85
C SER A 338 -10.45 10.05 7.64
N VAL A 339 -9.34 9.69 6.99
CA VAL A 339 -8.00 9.70 7.61
C VAL A 339 -7.57 11.12 7.96
N CYS A 340 -7.77 12.10 7.07
CA CYS A 340 -7.42 13.50 7.31
C CYS A 340 -8.22 14.10 8.47
N ALA A 341 -9.54 13.91 8.46
CA ALA A 341 -10.44 14.41 9.50
C ALA A 341 -10.19 13.83 10.90
N SER A 342 -9.62 12.63 10.93
CA SER A 342 -9.30 11.90 12.18
C SER A 342 -7.82 12.02 12.58
N GLY A 343 -7.03 12.77 11.82
CA GLY A 343 -5.70 13.19 12.20
C GLY A 343 -5.82 14.39 13.12
N GLY A 344 -6.29 14.18 14.36
CA GLY A 344 -6.51 15.25 15.32
C GLY A 344 -5.36 16.25 15.27
N SER A 345 -5.68 17.49 14.90
CA SER A 345 -4.72 18.56 14.65
C SER A 345 -3.89 18.78 15.91
N SER A 346 -2.81 18.03 16.01
CA SER A 346 -1.68 18.27 16.88
C SER A 346 -0.80 19.37 16.29
N SER A 347 -1.43 20.29 15.53
CA SER A 347 -1.08 21.70 15.56
C SER A 347 -1.26 22.22 16.99
N SER A 348 -0.43 21.71 17.90
CA SER A 348 0.12 22.49 19.00
C SER A 348 0.98 23.57 18.36
N SER A 349 0.33 24.49 17.67
CA SER A 349 0.86 25.81 17.35
C SER A 349 1.03 26.53 18.69
N GLY A 350 2.14 26.23 19.36
CA GLY A 350 2.95 27.22 20.06
C GLY A 350 2.27 28.13 21.07
N SER A 351 1.44 27.63 21.99
CA SER A 351 1.32 28.30 23.29
C SER A 351 2.28 27.65 24.27
N SER A 352 3.55 28.00 24.11
CA SER A 352 4.61 27.81 25.09
C SER A 352 4.29 28.60 26.36
N SER A 353 3.45 28.08 27.25
CA SER A 353 3.28 28.66 28.57
C SER A 353 3.04 27.58 29.62
N SER A 354 4.11 27.36 30.40
CA SER A 354 4.15 26.89 31.79
C SER A 354 3.50 25.55 32.14
N SER A 355 4.35 24.53 32.15
CA SER A 355 4.68 23.75 33.36
C SER A 355 3.51 23.30 34.23
N GLU A 356 2.80 22.25 33.80
CA GLU A 356 2.13 21.35 34.75
C GLU A 356 2.51 19.90 34.47
N ASN A 357 2.92 19.23 35.55
CA ASN A 357 3.58 17.94 35.63
C ASN A 357 2.57 16.78 35.41
N SER A 358 1.82 16.83 34.31
CA SER A 358 0.80 15.84 33.96
C SER A 358 1.46 14.65 33.27
N THR A 359 1.53 13.52 33.98
CA THR A 359 1.90 12.19 33.45
C THR A 359 0.81 11.59 32.55
N ALA A 360 -0.03 12.42 31.92
CA ALA A 360 -1.03 11.96 30.97
C ALA A 360 -0.34 11.21 29.83
N ALA A 361 -0.78 9.97 29.60
CA ALA A 361 -0.30 9.12 28.53
C ALA A 361 -0.30 9.90 27.21
N ALA A 362 0.81 9.82 26.46
CA ALA A 362 0.96 10.50 25.19
C ALA A 362 -0.28 10.24 24.31
N PRO A 363 -0.88 11.29 23.71
CA PRO A 363 -2.09 11.13 22.91
C PRO A 363 -1.83 10.11 21.80
N ALA A 364 -2.75 9.17 21.64
CA ALA A 364 -2.61 8.13 20.63
C ALA A 364 -2.46 8.77 19.23
N PRO A 365 -1.53 8.30 18.38
CA PRO A 365 -1.31 8.86 17.05
C PRO A 365 -2.61 8.84 16.26
N GLY A 366 -2.96 9.91 15.53
CA GLY A 366 -4.15 9.96 14.69
C GLY A 366 -4.21 8.84 13.65
N LEU A 367 -5.33 8.69 12.93
CA LEU A 367 -5.50 7.59 11.97
C LEU A 367 -4.39 7.51 10.91
N GLY A 368 -3.85 8.65 10.48
CA GLY A 368 -2.76 8.71 9.50
C GLY A 368 -1.46 8.04 9.94
N GLY A 369 -1.26 7.78 11.25
CA GLY A 369 -0.13 6.99 11.74
C GLY A 369 -0.37 5.48 11.69
N ARG A 370 -1.62 5.04 11.51
CA ARG A 370 -2.06 3.65 11.66
C ARG A 370 -2.62 3.05 10.37
N LEU A 371 -3.28 3.86 9.55
CA LEU A 371 -3.92 3.47 8.30
C LEU A 371 -3.09 3.93 7.10
N ARG A 372 -2.76 2.99 6.21
CA ARG A 372 -2.15 3.23 4.90
C ARG A 372 -3.11 2.76 3.81
N LEU A 373 -3.43 3.66 2.88
CA LEU A 373 -4.36 3.39 1.78
C LEU A 373 -3.60 3.27 0.46
N TYR A 374 -3.80 2.16 -0.24
CA TYR A 374 -3.27 1.86 -1.56
C TYR A 374 -4.39 1.96 -2.59
N ALA A 375 -4.24 2.89 -3.54
CA ALA A 375 -5.24 3.20 -4.57
C ALA A 375 -5.14 2.28 -5.79
N PHE A 376 -5.01 0.97 -5.55
CA PHE A 376 -4.91 -0.08 -6.55
C PHE A 376 -5.50 -1.38 -5.99
N GLY A 377 -5.84 -2.32 -6.87
CA GLY A 377 -6.38 -3.62 -6.49
C GLY A 377 -5.29 -4.67 -6.31
N LEU A 378 -5.65 -5.79 -5.71
CA LEU A 378 -4.74 -6.92 -5.51
C LEU A 378 -5.15 -8.11 -6.37
N GLY A 379 -4.16 -8.93 -6.75
CA GLY A 379 -4.38 -10.10 -7.58
C GLY A 379 -3.15 -11.01 -7.65
N SER A 380 -3.25 -12.06 -8.46
CA SER A 380 -2.22 -13.10 -8.55
C SER A 380 -0.98 -12.68 -9.34
N ARG A 381 -1.08 -11.58 -10.09
CA ARG A 381 0.00 -11.02 -10.92
C ARG A 381 -0.22 -9.53 -11.12
N ASP A 382 0.86 -8.84 -11.48
CA ASP A 382 0.79 -7.45 -11.90
C ASP A 382 0.08 -7.33 -13.25
N THR A 383 -1.00 -6.56 -13.30
CA THR A 383 -1.80 -6.34 -14.51
C THR A 383 -2.61 -5.03 -14.41
N SER A 384 -3.40 -4.73 -15.43
CA SER A 384 -4.39 -3.65 -15.40
C SER A 384 -5.75 -4.19 -15.82
N CYS A 385 -6.77 -3.85 -15.05
CA CYS A 385 -8.12 -4.34 -15.24
C CYS A 385 -9.10 -3.17 -15.43
N PHE A 386 -10.27 -3.46 -15.96
CA PHE A 386 -11.38 -2.51 -15.98
C PHE A 386 -12.18 -2.66 -14.70
N LEU A 387 -12.53 -1.54 -14.07
CA LEU A 387 -13.36 -1.51 -12.88
C LEU A 387 -14.72 -0.95 -13.24
N PHE A 388 -15.77 -1.71 -12.99
CA PHE A 388 -17.16 -1.31 -13.16
C PHE A 388 -17.84 -1.23 -11.80
N SER A 389 -18.89 -0.42 -11.69
CA SER A 389 -19.82 -0.55 -10.57
C SER A 389 -21.23 -0.16 -10.97
N ASP A 390 -22.19 -0.63 -10.20
CA ASP A 390 -23.59 -0.26 -10.36
C ASP A 390 -23.73 1.28 -10.29
N ILE A 391 -24.60 1.84 -11.13
CA ILE A 391 -24.83 3.29 -11.19
C ILE A 391 -25.39 3.85 -9.88
N ASN A 392 -26.16 3.06 -9.14
CA ASN A 392 -26.83 3.40 -7.89
C ASN A 392 -26.10 2.84 -6.66
N ASN A 393 -25.40 1.71 -6.80
CA ASN A 393 -24.58 1.14 -5.74
C ASN A 393 -23.10 1.19 -6.12
N ARG A 394 -22.43 2.28 -5.76
CA ARG A 394 -20.98 2.42 -6.01
C ARG A 394 -20.12 1.48 -5.17
N GLY A 395 -20.70 0.81 -4.17
CA GLY A 395 -20.00 -0.20 -3.38
C GLY A 395 -19.80 -1.53 -4.12
N ASP A 396 -20.68 -1.84 -5.07
CA ASP A 396 -20.69 -3.10 -5.83
C ASP A 396 -19.76 -2.97 -7.04
N GLY A 397 -18.48 -3.32 -6.83
CA GLY A 397 -17.39 -3.12 -7.78
C GLY A 397 -16.98 -4.40 -8.50
N ILE A 398 -17.26 -4.50 -9.81
CA ILE A 398 -16.81 -5.62 -10.64
C ILE A 398 -15.46 -5.30 -11.26
N THR A 399 -14.45 -6.14 -10.98
CA THR A 399 -13.13 -6.06 -11.62
C THR A 399 -13.04 -7.03 -12.78
N MET A 400 -12.69 -6.56 -13.98
CA MET A 400 -12.52 -7.37 -15.19
C MET A 400 -11.11 -7.29 -15.73
N CYS A 401 -10.38 -8.41 -15.63
CA CYS A 401 -9.02 -8.55 -16.11
C CYS A 401 -8.96 -9.38 -17.39
N ASP A 402 -7.83 -9.32 -18.11
CA ASP A 402 -7.54 -10.20 -19.26
C ASP A 402 -8.57 -10.14 -20.40
N VAL A 403 -9.22 -8.98 -20.54
CA VAL A 403 -10.11 -8.63 -21.65
C VAL A 403 -9.36 -7.74 -22.63
N ALA A 404 -9.57 -7.97 -23.92
CA ALA A 404 -8.80 -7.30 -24.98
C ALA A 404 -8.98 -5.78 -24.97
N ASP A 405 -10.20 -5.32 -24.68
CA ASP A 405 -10.56 -3.91 -24.65
C ASP A 405 -11.79 -3.66 -23.74
N GLU A 406 -12.14 -2.38 -23.63
CA GLU A 406 -13.27 -1.90 -22.82
C GLU A 406 -14.62 -2.41 -23.33
N ALA A 407 -14.82 -2.54 -24.64
CA ALA A 407 -16.08 -2.99 -25.22
C ALA A 407 -16.33 -4.46 -24.89
N ALA A 408 -15.28 -5.30 -24.98
CA ALA A 408 -15.32 -6.70 -24.57
C ALA A 408 -15.57 -6.85 -23.06
N ALA A 409 -15.07 -5.94 -22.24
CA ALA A 409 -15.35 -5.90 -20.80
C ALA A 409 -16.82 -5.51 -20.54
N LEU A 410 -17.29 -4.42 -21.15
CA LEU A 410 -18.65 -3.91 -21.00
C LEU A 410 -19.71 -4.92 -21.45
N ALA A 411 -19.41 -5.74 -22.45
CA ALA A 411 -20.31 -6.80 -22.91
C ALA A 411 -20.53 -7.93 -21.88
N LYS A 412 -19.66 -8.05 -20.87
CA LYS A 412 -19.72 -9.09 -19.84
C LYS A 412 -20.32 -8.63 -18.51
N VAL A 413 -20.41 -7.32 -18.28
CA VAL A 413 -20.99 -6.79 -17.04
C VAL A 413 -22.52 -6.71 -17.15
N PRO A 414 -23.25 -6.84 -16.03
CA PRO A 414 -24.70 -6.67 -16.03
C PRO A 414 -25.13 -5.28 -16.50
N ARG A 415 -26.36 -5.19 -17.03
CA ARG A 415 -26.96 -3.88 -17.34
C ARG A 415 -27.08 -3.06 -16.05
N GLY A 416 -26.83 -1.76 -16.15
CA GLY A 416 -26.83 -0.85 -15.00
C GLY A 416 -25.45 -0.62 -14.38
N TYR A 417 -24.42 -1.34 -14.85
CA TYR A 417 -23.04 -1.06 -14.48
C TYR A 417 -22.42 -0.02 -15.40
N ALA A 418 -21.58 0.85 -14.83
CA ALA A 418 -20.81 1.85 -15.55
C ALA A 418 -19.31 1.62 -15.32
N LEU A 419 -18.51 1.87 -16.36
CA LEU A 419 -17.06 1.89 -16.22
C LEU A 419 -16.66 3.02 -15.26
N ARG A 420 -15.89 2.68 -14.23
CA ARG A 420 -15.34 3.63 -13.24
C ARG A 420 -13.89 3.96 -13.51
N GLY A 421 -13.18 3.13 -14.26
CA GLY A 421 -11.84 3.42 -14.75
C GLY A 421 -11.02 2.17 -14.97
N ARG A 422 -9.71 2.38 -15.13
CA ARG A 422 -8.73 1.30 -15.13
C ARG A 422 -8.11 1.18 -13.75
N LEU A 423 -8.02 -0.05 -13.29
CA LEU A 423 -7.50 -0.42 -12.00
C LEU A 423 -6.16 -1.14 -12.18
N PRO A 424 -5.05 -0.57 -11.70
CA PRO A 424 -3.81 -1.32 -11.56
C PRO A 424 -4.03 -2.45 -10.55
N ILE A 425 -3.55 -3.65 -10.86
CA ILE A 425 -3.54 -4.81 -9.98
C ILE A 425 -2.10 -5.16 -9.64
N ARG A 426 -1.84 -5.44 -8.37
CA ARG A 426 -0.52 -5.86 -7.86
C ARG A 426 -0.62 -7.14 -7.03
N ARG A 427 0.50 -7.84 -6.88
CA ARG A 427 0.57 -8.94 -5.91
C ARG A 427 0.72 -8.42 -4.48
N MET A 428 0.05 -9.07 -3.54
CA MET A 428 0.03 -8.65 -2.14
C MET A 428 1.40 -8.84 -1.48
N ASP A 429 2.05 -9.97 -1.73
CA ASP A 429 3.38 -10.24 -1.19
C ASP A 429 4.41 -9.25 -1.71
N ASP A 430 4.39 -8.90 -2.99
CA ASP A 430 5.29 -7.89 -3.54
C ASP A 430 5.14 -6.53 -2.85
N VAL A 431 3.89 -6.06 -2.64
CA VAL A 431 3.63 -4.78 -1.97
C VAL A 431 4.07 -4.80 -0.50
N LEU A 432 3.68 -5.81 0.26
CA LEU A 432 3.96 -5.88 1.70
C LEU A 432 5.44 -6.20 1.99
N LEU A 433 6.09 -7.06 1.18
CA LEU A 433 7.51 -7.34 1.32
C LEU A 433 8.38 -6.17 0.85
N GLN A 434 7.97 -5.45 -0.20
CA GLN A 434 8.68 -4.24 -0.61
C GLN A 434 8.70 -3.20 0.50
N ARG A 435 7.56 -2.98 1.17
CA ARG A 435 7.47 -2.13 2.36
C ARG A 435 8.42 -2.57 3.45
N GLN A 436 8.44 -3.86 3.77
CA GLN A 436 9.34 -4.40 4.78
C GLN A 436 10.81 -4.12 4.42
N ARG A 437 11.20 -4.29 3.15
CA ARG A 437 12.54 -3.95 2.66
C ARG A 437 12.85 -2.47 2.80
N GLN A 438 11.92 -1.59 2.41
CA GLN A 438 12.10 -0.14 2.51
C GLN A 438 12.26 0.34 3.96
N GLN A 439 11.48 -0.21 4.88
CA GLN A 439 11.62 0.09 6.30
C GLN A 439 12.97 -0.40 6.85
N GLN A 440 13.45 -1.57 6.39
CA GLN A 440 14.76 -2.08 6.77
C GLN A 440 15.91 -1.20 6.22
N GLU A 441 15.81 -0.73 4.97
CA GLU A 441 16.80 0.14 4.35
C GLU A 441 16.80 1.55 4.96
N GLY A 442 15.62 2.11 5.26
CA GLY A 442 15.47 3.42 5.88
C GLY A 442 15.94 3.48 7.34
N ALA A 443 15.80 2.38 8.09
CA ALA A 443 16.27 2.28 9.47
C ALA A 443 17.81 2.35 9.59
N LEU A 444 18.57 2.12 8.51
CA LEU A 444 20.02 2.30 8.50
C LEU A 444 20.45 3.78 8.41
N GLY A 445 19.55 4.69 8.01
CA GLY A 445 19.87 6.10 7.78
C GLY A 445 19.58 7.04 8.95
N ASP A 446 18.61 6.71 9.80
CA ASP A 446 18.22 7.53 10.95
C ASP A 446 17.89 6.65 12.15
N LEU A 447 18.83 6.57 13.11
CA LEU A 447 18.70 5.80 14.35
C LEU A 447 17.65 6.37 15.32
N SER A 448 16.97 7.47 14.98
CA SER A 448 16.33 8.29 16.01
C SER A 448 14.82 8.12 16.18
N ARG A 449 14.01 7.72 15.17
CA ARG A 449 12.53 7.58 15.36
C ARG A 449 11.72 7.03 14.17
N GLY A 450 12.21 6.03 13.46
CA GLY A 450 11.41 5.38 12.41
C GLY A 450 10.13 4.70 12.95
N PRO A 451 9.00 4.75 12.22
CA PRO A 451 7.80 3.99 12.60
C PRO A 451 8.13 2.50 12.67
N ALA A 452 7.53 1.81 13.64
CA ALA A 452 7.71 0.39 13.86
C ALA A 452 7.63 -0.42 12.54
N ALA A 453 8.64 -1.25 12.29
CA ALA A 453 8.67 -2.14 11.15
C ALA A 453 7.39 -2.97 11.11
N LEU A 454 6.72 -3.07 9.97
CA LEU A 454 5.56 -3.93 9.85
C LEU A 454 5.97 -5.39 10.09
N PRO A 455 5.09 -6.18 10.75
CA PRO A 455 5.34 -7.60 10.87
C PRO A 455 5.37 -8.24 9.47
N SER A 456 6.23 -9.23 9.28
CA SER A 456 6.29 -10.07 8.07
C SER A 456 5.06 -10.96 7.87
N GLU A 457 4.08 -10.83 8.77
CA GLU A 457 2.89 -11.65 8.84
C GLU A 457 1.68 -10.74 8.93
N VAL A 458 0.64 -11.09 8.18
CA VAL A 458 -0.67 -10.45 8.29
C VAL A 458 -1.45 -11.19 9.35
N LYS A 459 -1.93 -10.46 10.36
CA LYS A 459 -2.73 -11.11 11.41
C LYS A 459 -4.12 -11.43 10.89
N VAL A 460 -4.79 -10.43 10.33
CA VAL A 460 -6.13 -10.60 9.75
C VAL A 460 -6.16 -9.99 8.36
N LEU A 461 -6.70 -10.75 7.40
CA LEU A 461 -6.98 -10.30 6.04
C LEU A 461 -8.50 -10.34 5.81
N LYS A 462 -9.10 -9.21 5.43
CA LYS A 462 -10.46 -9.16 4.90
C LYS A 462 -10.40 -9.02 3.38
N VAL A 463 -11.16 -9.83 2.66
CA VAL A 463 -11.26 -9.81 1.20
C VAL A 463 -12.72 -9.76 0.77
N ASP A 464 -13.07 -8.75 -0.01
CA ASP A 464 -14.44 -8.48 -0.44
C ASP A 464 -14.36 -7.71 -1.76
N VAL A 465 -14.27 -8.45 -2.85
CA VAL A 465 -13.94 -7.92 -4.18
C VAL A 465 -14.83 -8.56 -5.25
N GLU A 466 -16.07 -8.84 -4.88
CA GLU A 466 -17.16 -9.20 -5.78
C GLU A 466 -16.81 -10.37 -6.72
N GLY A 467 -16.26 -11.45 -6.16
CA GLY A 467 -15.90 -12.65 -6.93
C GLY A 467 -14.47 -12.67 -7.44
N TYR A 468 -13.64 -11.67 -7.14
CA TYR A 468 -12.22 -11.62 -7.50
C TYR A 468 -11.30 -12.19 -6.39
N GLU A 469 -11.87 -12.74 -5.31
CA GLU A 469 -11.17 -13.24 -4.12
C GLU A 469 -10.08 -14.27 -4.45
N PRO A 470 -10.30 -15.25 -5.34
CA PRO A 470 -9.28 -16.25 -5.67
C PRO A 470 -7.98 -15.65 -6.20
N HIS A 471 -8.08 -14.58 -7.00
CA HIS A 471 -6.92 -13.91 -7.55
C HIS A 471 -6.18 -13.13 -6.47
N VAL A 472 -6.88 -12.47 -5.55
CA VAL A 472 -6.27 -11.80 -4.38
C VAL A 472 -5.50 -12.83 -3.55
N LEU A 473 -6.11 -13.98 -3.24
CA LEU A 473 -5.47 -15.04 -2.46
C LEU A 473 -4.30 -15.70 -3.21
N GLY A 474 -4.39 -15.84 -4.53
CA GLY A 474 -3.28 -16.26 -5.38
C GLY A 474 -2.06 -15.33 -5.26
N GLY A 475 -2.30 -14.04 -5.04
CA GLY A 475 -1.29 -13.01 -4.82
C GLY A 475 -0.61 -13.02 -3.45
N LEU A 476 -1.00 -13.92 -2.54
CA LEU A 476 -0.35 -14.07 -1.23
C LEU A 476 1.06 -14.67 -1.33
N GLY A 477 1.37 -15.46 -2.37
CA GLY A 477 2.64 -16.17 -2.47
C GLY A 477 3.00 -16.92 -1.17
N THR A 478 4.14 -16.57 -0.57
CA THR A 478 4.62 -17.13 0.71
C THR A 478 4.21 -16.31 1.93
N LEU A 479 3.45 -15.22 1.77
CA LEU A 479 2.98 -14.39 2.86
C LEU A 479 2.07 -15.21 3.78
N ARG A 480 2.42 -15.26 5.06
CA ARG A 480 1.59 -15.92 6.06
C ARG A 480 0.49 -14.99 6.53
N VAL A 481 -0.74 -15.50 6.51
CA VAL A 481 -1.92 -14.82 7.05
C VAL A 481 -2.56 -15.70 8.13
N TRP A 482 -2.78 -15.18 9.34
CA TRP A 482 -3.29 -16.02 10.44
C TRP A 482 -4.80 -16.25 10.36
N TYR A 483 -5.55 -15.21 10.03
CA TYR A 483 -7.00 -15.24 9.88
C TYR A 483 -7.39 -14.57 8.55
N ILE A 484 -8.30 -15.19 7.81
CA ILE A 484 -8.87 -14.63 6.57
C ILE A 484 -10.38 -14.60 6.71
N ALA A 485 -10.99 -13.43 6.56
CA ALA A 485 -12.41 -13.31 6.30
C ALA A 485 -12.57 -12.97 4.82
N THR A 486 -13.33 -13.78 4.09
CA THR A 486 -13.57 -13.54 2.67
C THR A 486 -15.04 -13.67 2.37
N GLU A 487 -15.56 -12.81 1.51
CA GLU A 487 -16.88 -13.04 0.93
C GLU A 487 -16.81 -14.25 -0.02
N PHE A 488 -17.81 -15.11 0.03
CA PHE A 488 -17.98 -16.24 -0.87
C PHE A 488 -19.28 -16.06 -1.64
N ASN A 489 -19.13 -15.54 -2.85
CA ASN A 489 -20.24 -15.35 -3.78
C ASN A 489 -20.09 -16.29 -4.99
N PRO A 490 -20.75 -17.46 -4.97
CA PRO A 490 -20.58 -18.48 -6.01
C PRO A 490 -21.08 -18.03 -7.39
N VAL A 491 -22.05 -17.11 -7.44
CA VAL A 491 -22.56 -16.54 -8.69
C VAL A 491 -21.49 -15.67 -9.33
N LEU A 492 -20.83 -14.81 -8.56
CA LEU A 492 -19.77 -13.94 -9.08
C LEU A 492 -18.50 -14.73 -9.43
N LEU A 493 -18.13 -15.71 -8.60
CA LEU A 493 -16.98 -16.59 -8.83
C LEU A 493 -17.11 -17.40 -10.13
N SER A 494 -18.31 -17.91 -10.44
CA SER A 494 -18.55 -18.70 -11.65
C SER A 494 -18.91 -17.86 -12.88
N GLY A 495 -19.38 -16.63 -12.68
CA GLY A 495 -19.89 -15.75 -13.72
C GLY A 495 -18.83 -14.80 -14.29
N VAL A 496 -18.78 -13.58 -13.73
CA VAL A 496 -18.07 -12.44 -14.34
C VAL A 496 -16.56 -12.65 -14.37
N ASN A 497 -16.02 -13.35 -13.37
CA ASN A 497 -14.62 -13.77 -13.30
C ASN A 497 -14.46 -15.22 -13.78
N SER A 498 -15.05 -15.54 -14.93
CA SER A 498 -15.02 -16.88 -15.54
C SER A 498 -13.59 -17.43 -15.57
N GLY A 499 -13.34 -18.52 -14.86
CA GLY A 499 -12.00 -19.09 -14.72
C GLY A 499 -11.76 -19.78 -13.39
N TYR A 500 -12.67 -19.58 -12.43
CA TYR A 500 -12.54 -20.16 -11.11
C TYR A 500 -13.83 -20.87 -10.67
N ARG A 501 -13.72 -22.10 -10.14
CA ARG A 501 -14.89 -22.82 -9.63
C ARG A 501 -15.12 -22.38 -8.19
N PRO A 502 -16.35 -22.12 -7.73
CA PRO A 502 -16.58 -21.75 -6.33
C PRO A 502 -15.95 -22.73 -5.31
N VAL A 503 -16.02 -24.04 -5.58
CA VAL A 503 -15.37 -25.07 -4.74
C VAL A 503 -13.86 -24.90 -4.64
N GLN A 504 -13.22 -24.43 -5.71
CA GLN A 504 -11.77 -24.29 -5.78
C GLN A 504 -11.27 -23.26 -4.74
N LEU A 505 -12.07 -22.25 -4.39
CA LEU A 505 -11.67 -21.22 -3.41
C LEU A 505 -11.47 -21.85 -2.04
N LEU A 506 -12.44 -22.71 -1.68
CA LEU A 506 -12.45 -23.41 -0.42
C LEU A 506 -11.35 -24.49 -0.41
N GLU A 507 -11.15 -25.21 -1.51
CA GLU A 507 -10.07 -26.17 -1.68
C GLU A 507 -8.69 -25.50 -1.52
N ASP A 508 -8.44 -24.38 -2.21
CA ASP A 508 -7.18 -23.63 -2.12
C ASP A 508 -6.89 -23.15 -0.68
N LEU A 509 -7.93 -22.74 0.08
CA LEU A 509 -7.78 -22.39 1.49
C LEU A 509 -7.44 -23.62 2.35
N LEU A 510 -8.07 -24.78 2.11
CA LEU A 510 -7.74 -26.01 2.82
C LEU A 510 -6.31 -26.48 2.52
N GLU A 511 -5.87 -26.41 1.26
CA GLU A 511 -4.50 -26.73 0.83
C GLU A 511 -3.46 -25.82 1.48
N ARG A 512 -3.80 -24.54 1.68
CA ARG A 512 -3.00 -23.58 2.46
C ARG A 512 -3.09 -23.80 3.98
N ARG A 513 -3.64 -24.93 4.41
CA ARG A 513 -3.77 -25.36 5.81
C ARG A 513 -4.62 -24.39 6.64
N TYR A 514 -5.76 -23.95 6.13
CA TYR A 514 -6.77 -23.27 6.94
C TYR A 514 -7.88 -24.21 7.40
N ARG A 515 -8.45 -23.92 8.57
CA ARG A 515 -9.77 -24.43 8.97
C ARG A 515 -10.83 -23.42 8.58
N LEU A 516 -11.93 -23.88 8.00
CA LEU A 516 -13.00 -23.02 7.48
C LEU A 516 -14.20 -23.04 8.40
N SER A 517 -14.91 -21.92 8.50
CA SER A 517 -16.14 -21.72 9.25
C SER A 517 -17.02 -20.73 8.52
N THR A 518 -18.34 -20.89 8.60
CA THR A 518 -19.31 -19.91 8.08
C THR A 518 -19.91 -19.04 9.19
N ALA A 519 -19.55 -19.30 10.45
CA ALA A 519 -20.14 -18.65 11.62
C ALA A 519 -19.22 -17.62 12.28
N GLY A 520 -17.90 -17.72 12.06
CA GLY A 520 -16.90 -16.86 12.69
C GLY A 520 -15.56 -17.57 12.88
N PHE A 521 -14.56 -16.86 13.38
CA PHE A 521 -13.20 -17.39 13.62
C PHE A 521 -13.10 -18.34 14.83
N ARG A 522 -14.22 -18.61 15.49
CA ARG A 522 -14.33 -19.55 16.62
C ARG A 522 -14.89 -20.92 16.22
N GLY A 523 -15.22 -21.08 14.94
CA GLY A 523 -15.94 -22.25 14.44
C GLY A 523 -17.46 -22.13 14.61
N PRO A 524 -18.20 -23.25 14.47
CA PRO A 524 -17.70 -24.61 14.24
C PRO A 524 -16.89 -24.73 12.94
N TRP A 525 -15.89 -25.60 12.94
CA TRP A 525 -15.02 -25.83 11.78
C TRP A 525 -15.66 -26.84 10.84
N LEU A 526 -15.73 -26.52 9.55
CA LEU A 526 -16.30 -27.37 8.52
C LEU A 526 -15.45 -28.62 8.29
N SER A 527 -16.09 -29.77 8.16
CA SER A 527 -15.47 -30.99 7.61
C SER A 527 -15.22 -30.86 6.10
N PRO A 528 -14.34 -31.67 5.50
CA PRO A 528 -14.16 -31.72 4.05
C PRO A 528 -15.47 -31.97 3.28
N GLU A 529 -16.36 -32.80 3.82
CA GLU A 529 -17.68 -33.09 3.24
C GLU A 529 -18.62 -31.89 3.35
N GLU A 530 -18.56 -31.14 4.46
CA GLU A 530 -19.30 -29.88 4.62
C GLU A 530 -18.81 -28.81 3.65
N VAL A 531 -17.50 -28.72 3.40
CA VAL A 531 -16.95 -27.80 2.40
C VAL A 531 -17.45 -28.14 0.99
N LYS A 532 -17.45 -29.43 0.61
CA LYS A 532 -18.00 -29.87 -0.68
C LYS A 532 -19.50 -29.59 -0.80
N ARG A 533 -20.27 -29.87 0.26
CA ARG A 533 -21.71 -29.54 0.32
C ARG A 533 -21.95 -28.05 0.20
N LEU A 534 -21.18 -27.24 0.93
CA LEU A 534 -21.28 -25.79 0.88
C LEU A 534 -21.06 -25.28 -0.54
N ALA A 535 -20.05 -25.77 -1.25
CA ALA A 535 -19.78 -25.39 -2.64
C ALA A 535 -20.86 -25.87 -3.62
N ALA A 536 -21.42 -27.07 -3.41
CA ALA A 536 -22.51 -27.59 -4.22
C ALA A 536 -23.81 -26.79 -4.01
N ASP A 537 -24.20 -26.57 -2.75
CA ASP A 537 -25.39 -25.81 -2.37
C ASP A 537 -25.27 -24.34 -2.78
N ALA A 538 -24.06 -23.80 -2.77
CA ALA A 538 -23.76 -22.43 -3.19
C ALA A 538 -24.24 -22.15 -4.62
N SER A 539 -24.15 -23.12 -5.53
CA SER A 539 -24.69 -22.96 -6.89
C SER A 539 -26.20 -22.69 -6.92
N ALA A 540 -26.94 -23.10 -5.87
CA ALA A 540 -28.35 -22.82 -5.69
C ALA A 540 -28.64 -21.57 -4.83
N ARG A 541 -27.65 -21.06 -4.09
CA ARG A 541 -27.81 -19.87 -3.24
C ARG A 541 -27.62 -18.61 -4.07
N LYS A 542 -28.49 -17.63 -3.84
CA LYS A 542 -28.40 -16.29 -4.44
C LYS A 542 -27.65 -15.28 -3.58
N ALA A 543 -27.57 -15.52 -2.27
CA ALA A 543 -26.95 -14.59 -1.33
C ALA A 543 -25.49 -14.96 -1.06
N PRO A 544 -24.58 -13.97 -0.97
CA PRO A 544 -23.21 -14.20 -0.56
C PRO A 544 -23.14 -14.70 0.89
N LEU A 545 -22.01 -15.31 1.23
CA LEU A 545 -21.73 -15.83 2.57
C LEU A 545 -20.31 -15.46 2.98
N SER A 546 -20.12 -15.02 4.23
CA SER A 546 -18.77 -14.84 4.76
C SER A 546 -18.13 -16.19 5.12
N ILE A 547 -16.90 -16.42 4.66
CA ILE A 547 -16.06 -17.55 5.05
C ILE A 547 -14.95 -17.04 5.96
N TYR A 548 -14.82 -17.68 7.11
CA TYR A 548 -13.80 -17.42 8.10
C TYR A 548 -12.78 -18.56 8.08
N ALA A 549 -11.55 -18.24 7.69
CA ALA A 549 -10.44 -19.17 7.63
C ALA A 549 -9.44 -18.86 8.76
N ALA A 550 -9.12 -19.86 9.58
CA ALA A 550 -8.11 -19.76 10.63
C ALA A 550 -6.95 -20.72 10.34
N HIS A 551 -5.72 -20.21 10.32
CA HIS A 551 -4.55 -21.01 9.95
C HIS A 551 -4.35 -22.17 10.95
N TRP A 552 -4.01 -23.36 10.45
CA TRP A 552 -3.95 -24.59 11.24
C TRP A 552 -2.98 -24.51 12.43
N ASP A 553 -1.91 -23.74 12.28
CA ASP A 553 -0.91 -23.59 13.33
C ASP A 553 -1.42 -22.80 14.56
N LEU A 554 -2.60 -22.17 14.48
CA LEU A 554 -3.28 -21.56 15.65
C LEU A 554 -3.81 -22.60 16.64
N PHE A 555 -4.00 -23.84 16.19
CA PHE A 555 -4.60 -24.89 17.01
C PHE A 555 -3.49 -25.73 17.66
N PRO A 556 -3.64 -26.06 18.95
CA PRO A 556 -2.76 -27.04 19.57
C PRO A 556 -2.75 -28.32 18.75
N ARG A 557 -1.55 -28.80 18.38
CA ARG A 557 -1.44 -30.11 17.76
C ARG A 557 -1.85 -31.14 18.79
N ALA A 558 -2.73 -32.06 18.38
CA ALA A 558 -3.05 -33.18 19.24
C ALA A 558 -1.76 -33.98 19.51
N PRO A 559 -1.54 -34.49 20.74
CA PRO A 559 -0.29 -35.16 21.11
C PRO A 559 0.11 -36.30 20.15
N HIS A 560 -0.87 -37.02 19.59
CA HIS A 560 -0.62 -38.09 18.61
C HIS A 560 -0.03 -37.59 17.29
N GLN A 561 -0.38 -36.38 16.83
CA GLN A 561 0.20 -35.78 15.62
C GLN A 561 1.65 -35.34 15.83
N LEU A 562 2.03 -35.01 17.08
CA LEU A 562 3.42 -34.73 17.43
C LEU A 562 4.26 -36.01 17.45
N ALA A 563 3.67 -37.15 17.85
CA ALA A 563 4.37 -38.43 17.88
C ALA A 563 4.70 -38.97 16.48
N GLU A 564 3.84 -38.72 15.49
CA GLU A 564 4.04 -39.20 14.10
C GLU A 564 5.09 -38.37 13.33
N GLN A 565 5.35 -37.12 13.76
CA GLN A 565 6.40 -36.26 13.22
C GLN A 565 7.73 -36.37 13.97
N ALA A 566 7.80 -37.16 15.05
CA ALA A 566 9.09 -37.49 15.63
C ALA A 566 9.92 -38.16 14.54
N PRO A 567 11.16 -37.70 14.27
CA PRO A 567 12.00 -38.34 13.26
C PRO A 567 12.02 -39.83 13.58
N GLN A 568 11.56 -40.65 12.63
CA GLN A 568 11.60 -42.09 12.82
C GLN A 568 13.04 -42.43 13.24
N PRO A 569 13.23 -43.18 14.34
CA PRO A 569 14.56 -43.52 14.80
C PRO A 569 15.32 -44.06 13.59
N ALA A 570 16.48 -43.46 13.32
CA ALA A 570 17.29 -43.84 12.17
C ALA A 570 17.33 -45.37 12.10
N PRO A 571 17.04 -45.98 10.93
CA PRO A 571 16.92 -47.43 10.82
C PRO A 571 18.15 -48.03 11.48
N THR A 572 17.93 -48.80 12.54
CA THR A 572 19.02 -49.44 13.29
C THR A 572 19.85 -50.19 12.26
N PRO A 573 21.17 -49.94 12.14
CA PRO A 573 21.97 -50.58 11.12
C PRO A 573 21.76 -52.08 11.29
N ALA A 574 21.10 -52.68 10.28
CA ALA A 574 20.76 -54.08 10.31
C ALA A 574 22.06 -54.84 10.56
N ALA A 575 22.13 -55.55 11.70
CA ALA A 575 23.22 -56.44 11.98
C ALA A 575 23.37 -57.35 10.75
N ALA A 576 24.50 -57.22 10.06
CA ALA A 576 24.84 -58.02 8.90
C ALA A 576 24.90 -59.48 9.34
N ALA A 577 23.75 -60.15 9.31
CA ALA A 577 23.64 -61.57 9.51
C ALA A 577 24.31 -62.24 8.30
N ALA A 578 25.47 -62.82 8.55
CA ALA A 578 26.19 -63.67 7.63
C ALA A 578 25.29 -64.83 7.17
N ALA A 579 24.66 -64.68 6.01
CA ALA A 579 23.93 -65.75 5.35
C ALA A 579 24.94 -66.63 4.59
N THR A 580 25.52 -67.59 5.30
CA THR A 580 26.23 -68.73 4.71
C THR A 580 25.27 -69.54 3.85
N THR A 581 25.52 -69.57 2.54
CA THR A 581 24.76 -70.34 1.54
C THR A 581 25.27 -71.78 1.53
N PRO A 582 24.42 -72.82 1.66
CA PRO A 582 24.78 -74.16 1.24
C PRO A 582 24.27 -74.40 -0.19
N SER A 583 25.22 -74.68 -1.07
CA SER A 583 25.01 -75.29 -2.38
C SER A 583 24.38 -76.68 -2.27
N GLY A 584 23.28 -76.91 -2.99
CA GLY A 584 22.70 -78.25 -3.15
C GLY A 584 21.79 -78.34 -4.37
N PRO A 585 21.81 -79.44 -5.16
CA PRO A 585 21.61 -79.37 -6.61
C PRO A 585 20.18 -79.62 -7.07
N LYS A 586 19.91 -79.08 -8.26
CA LYS A 586 18.70 -79.26 -9.07
C LYS A 586 18.39 -80.73 -9.35
N ARG A 587 17.10 -81.07 -9.24
CA ARG A 587 16.41 -81.97 -10.17
C ARG A 587 15.07 -81.35 -10.55
#